data_AF-A0A0S4U1E6-F1
#
_entry.id   AF-A0A0S4U1E6-F1
#
_cell.length_a   1.000
_cell.length_b   1.000
_cell.length_c   1.000
_cell.angle_alpha   90.00
_cell.angle_beta   90.00
_cell.angle_gamma   90.00
#
_symmetry.space_group_name_H-M   'P 1'
#
loop_
_entity.id
_entity.type
_entity.pdbx_description
1 polymer ?
#
loop_
_entity_poly.entity_id
_entity_poly.type
_entity_poly.pdbx_seq_one_letter_code
_entity_poly.pdbx_strand_id
1 'polypeptide(L)' 'MGISIRAYARHRGVSDAAVRKAIAAGRITPEADGTVDPHRADAEWARNGTRTRPVRVATPQEGG' A
#
# COMPACT_ATOMS: atom_id res chain seq x y z
N MET A 1 -14.87 -3.71 9.94
CA MET A 1 -13.73 -3.38 10.82
C MET A 1 -12.50 -3.23 9.94
N GLY A 2 -12.24 -2.02 9.45
CA GLY A 2 -11.09 -1.74 8.57
C GLY A 2 -9.78 -1.70 9.36
N ILE A 3 -8.67 -1.97 8.68
CA ILE A 3 -7.32 -1.85 9.25
C ILE A 3 -6.69 -0.53 8.83
N SER A 4 -5.79 0.05 9.64
CA SER A 4 -5.12 1.29 9.26
C SER A 4 -4.25 1.10 8.01
N ILE A 5 -4.00 2.18 7.24
CA ILE A 5 -3.11 2.18 6.06
C ILE A 5 -1.77 1.48 6.34
N ARG A 6 -1.16 1.75 7.50
CA ARG A 6 0.09 1.13 7.95
C ARG A 6 -0.05 -0.38 8.19
N ALA A 7 -1.16 -0.82 8.76
CA ALA A 7 -1.43 -2.23 8.98
C ALA A 7 -1.63 -2.97 7.65
N TYR A 8 -2.35 -2.35 6.70
CA TYR A 8 -2.51 -2.90 5.35
C TYR A 8 -1.19 -2.97 4.58
N ALA A 9 -0.35 -1.93 4.70
CA ALA A 9 0.99 -1.91 4.12
C ALA A 9 1.84 -3.09 4.62
N ARG A 10 1.85 -3.31 5.95
CA ARG A 10 2.55 -4.45 6.57
C ARG A 10 1.95 -5.80 6.15
N HIS A 11 0.63 -5.90 6.07
CA HIS A 11 -0.06 -7.11 5.62
C HIS A 11 0.31 -7.50 4.19
N ARG A 12 0.50 -6.52 3.30
CA ARG A 12 0.90 -6.71 1.89
C ARG A 12 2.40 -6.75 1.66
N GLY A 13 3.23 -6.42 2.66
CA GLY A 13 4.68 -6.28 2.50
C GLY A 13 5.09 -5.08 1.64
N VAL A 14 4.27 -4.03 1.59
CA VAL A 14 4.55 -2.79 0.86
C VAL A 14 4.79 -1.63 1.83
N SER A 15 5.39 -0.54 1.36
CA SER A 15 5.55 0.68 2.17
C SER A 15 4.23 1.42 2.33
N ASP A 16 4.00 2.05 3.49
CA ASP A 16 2.81 2.87 3.74
C ASP A 16 2.69 4.04 2.75
N ALA A 17 3.83 4.58 2.29
CA ALA A 17 3.88 5.56 1.23
C ALA A 17 3.31 5.04 -0.11
N ALA A 18 3.51 3.75 -0.42
CA ALA A 18 2.94 3.14 -1.62
C ALA A 18 1.40 3.01 -1.50
N VAL A 19 0.91 2.62 -0.33
CA VAL A 19 -0.53 2.59 -0.05
C VAL A 19 -1.14 3.99 -0.12
N ARG A 20 -0.49 4.99 0.48
CA ARG A 20 -0.94 6.38 0.43
C ARG A 20 -0.93 6.92 -1.00
N LYS A 21 0.08 6.61 -1.82
CA LYS A 21 0.10 6.98 -3.24
C LYS A 21 -1.02 6.31 -4.03
N ALA A 22 -1.33 5.05 -3.73
CA ALA A 22 -2.44 4.35 -4.36
C ALA A 22 -3.80 4.99 -4.00
N ILE A 23 -3.98 5.36 -2.73
CA ILE A 23 -5.14 6.13 -2.26
C ILE A 23 -5.21 7.49 -2.96
N ALA A 24 -4.12 8.26 -2.97
CA ALA A 24 -4.06 9.58 -3.61
C ALA A 24 -4.29 9.53 -5.12
N ALA A 25 -3.90 8.43 -5.77
CA ALA A 25 -4.16 8.19 -7.18
C ALA A 25 -5.58 7.65 -7.46
N GLY A 26 -6.44 7.52 -6.44
CA GLY A 26 -7.82 7.01 -6.58
C GLY A 26 -7.90 5.52 -6.90
N ARG A 27 -6.86 4.76 -6.56
CA ARG A 27 -6.72 3.33 -6.91
C ARG A 27 -7.12 2.40 -5.78
N ILE A 28 -7.06 2.89 -4.54
CA ILE A 28 -7.58 2.23 -3.34
C ILE A 28 -8.52 3.20 -2.69
N THR A 29 -9.68 2.71 -2.31
CA THR A 29 -10.67 3.51 -1.59
C THR A 29 -10.44 3.34 -0.08
N PRO A 30 -10.00 4.38 0.65
CA PRO A 30 -10.05 4.34 2.10
C PRO A 30 -11.50 4.49 2.57
N GLU A 31 -11.79 3.93 3.73
CA GLU A 31 -13.04 4.15 4.45
C GLU A 31 -13.09 5.59 4.96
N ALA A 32 -14.30 6.11 5.22
CA ALA A 32 -14.53 7.48 5.68
C ALA A 32 -13.82 7.80 7.02
N ASP A 33 -13.51 6.77 7.81
CA ASP A 33 -12.76 6.86 9.08
C ASP A 33 -11.23 6.89 8.87
N GLY A 34 -10.74 6.78 7.62
CA GLY A 34 -9.31 6.71 7.30
C GLY A 34 -8.69 5.32 7.45
N THR A 35 -9.52 4.30 7.72
CA THR A 35 -9.14 2.88 7.68
C THR A 35 -9.27 2.32 6.27
N VAL A 36 -8.77 1.11 6.06
CA VAL A 36 -8.75 0.41 4.78
C VAL A 36 -9.30 -0.99 5.02
N ASP A 37 -10.31 -1.39 4.25
CA ASP A 37 -10.76 -2.78 4.28
C ASP A 37 -9.76 -3.67 3.54
N PRO A 38 -9.11 -4.65 4.20
CA PRO A 38 -8.04 -5.43 3.59
C PRO A 38 -8.51 -6.28 2.41
N HIS A 39 -9.73 -6.80 2.45
CA HIS A 39 -10.29 -7.61 1.37
C HIS A 39 -10.59 -6.76 0.13
N ARG A 40 -11.24 -5.62 0.33
CA ARG A 40 -11.57 -4.68 -0.75
C ARG A 40 -10.31 -4.07 -1.35
N ALA A 41 -9.40 -3.61 -0.50
CA ALA A 41 -8.15 -3.00 -0.93
C ALA A 41 -7.24 -4.00 -1.64
N ASP A 42 -7.26 -5.29 -1.28
CA ASP A 42 -6.49 -6.30 -2.01
C ASP A 42 -7.07 -6.51 -3.41
N ALA A 43 -8.40 -6.56 -3.55
CA ALA A 43 -9.05 -6.64 -4.85
C ALA A 43 -8.78 -5.40 -5.72
N GLU A 44 -8.87 -4.20 -5.15
CA GLU A 44 -8.53 -2.94 -5.83
C GLU A 44 -7.04 -2.89 -6.20
N TRP A 45 -6.17 -3.32 -5.29
CA TRP A 45 -4.73 -3.40 -5.55
C TRP A 45 -4.42 -4.43 -6.63
N ALA A 46 -5.04 -5.61 -6.64
CA ALA A 46 -4.81 -6.63 -7.66
C ALA A 46 -5.28 -6.15 -9.03
N ARG A 47 -6.43 -5.47 -9.09
CA ARG A 47 -6.99 -4.90 -10.33
C ARG A 47 -6.16 -3.77 -10.88
N ASN A 48 -5.67 -2.90 -10.01
CA ASN A 48 -4.90 -1.73 -10.40
C ASN A 48 -3.37 -1.97 -10.30
N GLY A 49 -2.95 -3.18 -9.92
CA GLY A 49 -1.59 -3.54 -9.55
C GLY A 49 -0.57 -2.92 -10.48
N THR A 50 0.01 -1.81 -10.04
CA THR A 50 1.13 -1.17 -10.71
C THR A 50 2.14 -2.28 -10.94
N ARG A 51 2.59 -2.43 -12.19
CA ARG A 51 3.88 -3.02 -12.53
C ARG A 51 4.94 -2.30 -11.70
N THR A 52 5.06 -2.65 -10.43
CA THR A 52 6.31 -2.50 -9.72
C THR A 52 7.18 -3.54 -10.39
N ARG A 53 7.75 -3.20 -11.55
CA ARG A 53 8.98 -3.85 -11.98
C ARG A 53 9.84 -3.79 -10.73
N PRO A 54 10.29 -4.92 -10.16
CA PRO A 54 11.30 -4.85 -9.14
C PRO A 54 12.50 -4.24 -9.87
N VAL A 55 12.67 -2.92 -9.77
CA VAL A 55 13.97 -2.33 -9.96
C VAL A 55 14.76 -2.94 -8.80
N ARG A 56 15.45 -4.03 -9.13
CA ARG A 56 16.52 -4.51 -8.28
C ARG A 56 17.45 -3.31 -8.10
N VAL A 57 17.92 -3.14 -6.87
CA VAL A 57 19.09 -2.37 -6.40
C VAL A 57 18.83 -1.15 -5.49
N ALA A 58 19.18 -1.40 -4.21
CA ALA A 58 19.94 -0.58 -3.27
C ALA A 58 19.31 0.68 -2.65
N THR A 59 19.05 0.61 -1.35
CA THR A 59 19.82 1.37 -0.34
C THR A 59 19.84 0.59 0.99
N PRO A 60 21.01 0.16 1.51
CA PRO A 60 21.16 -0.15 2.93
C PRO A 60 21.21 1.18 3.69
N GLN A 61 20.27 1.37 4.61
CA GLN A 61 20.20 2.55 5.48
C GLN A 61 20.63 2.15 6.89
N GLU A 62 21.94 2.03 7.12
CA GLU A 62 22.56 2.11 8.44
C GLU A 62 24.09 2.28 8.33
N GLY A 63 24.62 3.32 8.98
CA GLY A 63 26.04 3.46 9.31
C GLY A 63 26.77 4.64 8.66
N GLY A 64 27.06 5.69 9.45
CA GLY A 64 27.96 6.80 9.11
C GLY A 64 27.64 8.09 9.83
#